data_AF-A0A7C9EVK7-F1
#
_entry.id   AF-A0A7C9EVK7-F1
#
_cell.length_a   1.000
_cell.length_b   1.000
_cell.length_c   1.000
_cell.angle_alpha   90.00
_cell.angle_beta   90.00
_cell.angle_gamma   90.00
#
_symmetry.space_group_name_H-M   'P 1'
#
loop_
_entity.id
_entity.type
_entity.pdbx_description
1 polymer ?
#
loop_
_entity_poly.entity_id
_entity_poly.type
_entity_poly.pdbx_seq_one_letter_code
_entity_poly.pdbx_strand_id
1 'polypeptide(L)'
;RVYYTSAEQLCELQALASKGCKKRPSKLQSFSAFLWQLIASHACHMGEENANMITKMGIVVDGRSRLREGESEEKAKALACYYGNVLSIPYGEETCGNLQGKSLSNMVDLVHDFLDKAITKDHFLDLIDWVQMNRPELALATIYCTREGDGPALVVSSGLLFPFSEVDFGWGKPTFGSYHFPWGSSCGYVMPMPSPSGNG
;
A
#
# COMPACT_ATOMS: atom_id res chain seq x y z
N ARG A 1 -0.38 -14.26 -8.68
CA ARG A 1 -1.28 -15.24 -8.01
C ARG A 1 -2.48 -14.49 -7.48
N VAL A 2 -3.65 -15.12 -7.36
CA VAL A 2 -4.87 -14.49 -6.84
C VAL A 2 -5.29 -15.23 -5.58
N TYR A 3 -5.61 -14.49 -4.52
CA TYR A 3 -6.10 -14.99 -3.25
C TYR A 3 -7.45 -14.34 -2.95
N TYR A 4 -8.33 -15.07 -2.28
CA TYR A 4 -9.63 -14.58 -1.85
C TYR A 4 -9.65 -14.45 -0.33
N THR A 5 -10.24 -13.36 0.16
CA THR A 5 -10.47 -13.11 1.59
C THR A 5 -11.89 -12.61 1.75
N SER A 6 -12.68 -13.20 2.64
CA SER A 6 -14.06 -12.78 2.86
C SER A 6 -14.14 -11.47 3.63
N ALA A 7 -15.28 -10.75 3.56
CA ALA A 7 -15.50 -9.60 4.44
C ALA A 7 -15.37 -9.94 5.92
N GLU A 8 -15.84 -11.12 6.33
CA GLU A 8 -15.78 -11.56 7.72
C GLU A 8 -14.33 -11.64 8.20
N GLN A 9 -13.46 -12.28 7.42
CA GLN A 9 -12.02 -12.36 7.70
C GLN A 9 -11.36 -10.98 7.73
N LEU A 10 -11.73 -10.08 6.82
CA LEU A 10 -11.21 -8.70 6.82
C LEU A 10 -11.70 -7.90 8.04
N CYS A 11 -12.95 -8.09 8.46
CA CYS A 11 -13.53 -7.46 9.64
C CYS A 11 -12.88 -7.99 10.93
N GLU A 12 -12.65 -9.29 11.02
CA GLU A 12 -11.93 -9.92 12.12
C GLU A 12 -10.48 -9.39 12.17
N LEU A 13 -9.80 -9.35 11.03
CA LEU A 13 -8.43 -8.82 10.94
C LEU A 13 -8.35 -7.37 11.41
N GLN A 14 -9.28 -6.52 10.96
CA GLN A 14 -9.36 -5.14 11.41
C GLN A 14 -9.67 -5.05 12.91
N ALA A 15 -10.55 -5.91 13.44
CA ALA A 15 -10.88 -5.94 14.86
C ALA A 15 -9.67 -6.33 15.72
N LEU A 16 -8.90 -7.35 15.30
CA LEU A 16 -7.65 -7.75 15.95
C LEU A 16 -6.61 -6.63 15.91
N ALA A 17 -6.47 -5.97 14.76
CA ALA A 17 -5.58 -4.85 14.57
C ALA A 17 -5.97 -3.62 15.39
N SER A 18 -7.25 -3.46 15.73
CA SER A 18 -7.76 -2.31 16.48
C SER A 18 -7.51 -2.41 17.99
N LYS A 19 -7.09 -3.58 18.51
CA LYS A 19 -6.92 -3.81 19.95
C LYS A 19 -5.82 -2.91 20.51
N GLY A 20 -6.20 -1.94 21.35
CA GLY A 20 -5.27 -1.01 21.99
C GLY A 20 -4.86 0.19 21.13
N CYS A 21 -5.37 0.31 19.90
CA CYS A 21 -5.11 1.45 19.04
C CYS A 21 -5.96 2.67 19.45
N LYS A 22 -5.37 3.87 19.39
CA LYS A 22 -6.09 5.14 19.66
C LYS A 22 -7.16 5.45 18.63
N LYS A 23 -6.96 5.04 17.38
CA LYS A 23 -7.88 5.19 16.25
C LYS A 23 -8.03 3.85 15.56
N ARG A 24 -9.24 3.54 15.09
CA ARG A 24 -9.51 2.31 14.33
C ARG A 24 -8.77 2.38 12.98
N PRO A 25 -7.83 1.47 12.68
CA PRO A 25 -7.16 1.44 11.39
C PRO A 25 -8.12 1.09 10.26
N SER A 26 -7.78 1.50 9.03
CA SER A 26 -8.54 1.07 7.85
C SER A 26 -8.33 -0.43 7.58
N LYS A 27 -9.28 -1.07 6.88
CA LYS A 27 -9.12 -2.47 6.43
C LYS A 27 -7.84 -2.65 5.60
N LEU A 28 -7.48 -1.65 4.79
CA LEU A 28 -6.25 -1.66 3.99
C LEU A 28 -5.00 -1.66 4.87
N GLN A 29 -4.96 -0.82 5.91
CA GLN A 29 -3.85 -0.79 6.87
C GLN A 29 -3.73 -2.11 7.63
N SER A 30 -4.85 -2.65 8.14
CA SER A 30 -4.85 -3.94 8.85
C SER A 30 -4.40 -5.09 7.95
N PHE A 31 -4.88 -5.13 6.71
CA PHE A 31 -4.45 -6.13 5.71
C PHE A 31 -2.97 -6.00 5.37
N SER A 32 -2.49 -4.77 5.15
CA SER A 32 -1.08 -4.50 4.84
C SER A 32 -0.16 -4.89 5.99
N ALA A 33 -0.52 -4.54 7.22
CA ALA A 33 0.20 -4.89 8.44
C ALA A 33 0.30 -6.41 8.62
N PHE A 34 -0.81 -7.13 8.44
CA PHE A 34 -0.84 -8.58 8.49
C PHE A 34 0.05 -9.23 7.42
N LEU A 35 -0.05 -8.74 6.18
CA LEU A 35 0.73 -9.30 5.08
C LEU A 35 2.23 -9.06 5.27
N TRP A 36 2.62 -7.88 5.78
CA TRP A 36 4.00 -7.59 6.11
C TRP A 36 4.54 -8.55 7.18
N GLN A 37 3.78 -8.74 8.27
CA GLN A 37 4.14 -9.68 9.33
C GLN A 37 4.22 -11.13 8.83
N LEU A 38 3.28 -11.55 7.97
CA LEU A 38 3.24 -12.89 7.40
C LEU A 38 4.50 -13.19 6.58
N ILE A 39 4.90 -12.25 5.71
CA ILE A 39 6.09 -12.40 4.86
C ILE A 39 7.36 -12.40 5.70
N ALA A 40 7.46 -11.51 6.70
CA ALA A 40 8.59 -11.46 7.61
C ALA A 40 8.74 -12.77 8.41
N SER A 41 7.64 -13.27 8.94
CA SER A 41 7.60 -14.52 9.70
C SER A 41 7.97 -15.72 8.82
N HIS A 42 7.53 -15.73 7.57
CA HIS A 42 7.92 -16.76 6.61
C HIS A 42 9.43 -16.73 6.34
N ALA A 43 10.04 -15.55 6.17
CA ALA A 43 11.48 -15.43 5.98
C ALA A 43 12.27 -15.96 7.19
N CYS A 44 11.86 -15.62 8.42
CA CYS A 44 12.46 -16.17 9.64
C CYS A 44 12.37 -17.70 9.71
N HIS A 45 11.28 -18.31 9.23
CA HIS A 45 11.15 -19.76 9.21
C HIS A 45 12.06 -20.46 8.18
N MET A 46 12.60 -19.72 7.20
CA MET A 46 13.52 -20.28 6.21
C MET A 46 14.98 -20.33 6.70
N GLY A 47 15.33 -19.60 7.76
CA GLY A 47 16.68 -19.58 8.34
C GLY A 47 16.81 -18.54 9.45
N GLU A 48 17.54 -18.88 10.52
CA GLU A 48 17.74 -17.97 11.67
C GLU A 48 18.49 -16.69 11.27
N GLU A 49 19.38 -16.78 10.28
CA GLU A 49 20.11 -15.66 9.71
C GLU A 49 19.19 -14.60 9.08
N ASN A 50 18.00 -15.01 8.60
CA ASN A 50 17.03 -14.12 7.97
C ASN A 50 16.33 -13.21 8.99
N ALA A 51 16.41 -13.51 10.30
CA ALA A 51 15.84 -12.66 11.34
C ALA A 51 16.45 -11.25 11.35
N ASN A 52 17.70 -11.12 10.92
CA ASN A 52 18.42 -9.84 10.85
C ASN A 52 18.20 -9.09 9.52
N MET A 53 17.54 -9.70 8.53
CA MET A 53 17.28 -9.04 7.25
C MET A 53 16.25 -7.91 7.41
N ILE A 54 16.44 -6.82 6.66
CA ILE A 54 15.55 -5.67 6.64
C ILE A 54 14.39 -5.95 5.67
N THR A 55 13.18 -6.13 6.17
CA THR A 55 11.98 -6.23 5.35
C THR A 55 11.28 -4.87 5.22
N LYS A 56 10.67 -4.62 4.06
CA LYS A 56 10.06 -3.34 3.72
C LYS A 56 8.60 -3.49 3.32
N MET A 57 7.77 -2.55 3.75
CA MET A 57 6.37 -2.51 3.35
C MET A 57 5.97 -1.10 2.95
N GLY A 58 5.54 -0.94 1.70
CA GLY A 58 5.04 0.31 1.16
C GLY A 58 3.57 0.25 0.79
N ILE A 59 2.93 1.42 0.78
CA ILE A 59 1.55 1.56 0.34
C ILE A 59 1.50 2.68 -0.69
N VAL A 60 0.85 2.42 -1.83
CA VAL A 60 0.63 3.46 -2.85
C VAL A 60 -0.40 4.46 -2.35
N VAL A 61 -0.05 5.74 -2.37
CA VAL A 61 -0.91 6.86 -1.98
C VAL A 61 -1.25 7.71 -3.21
N ASP A 62 -2.54 7.92 -3.45
CA ASP A 62 -3.05 8.85 -4.46
C ASP A 62 -2.97 10.30 -3.95
N GLY A 63 -2.19 11.11 -4.64
CA GLY A 63 -1.98 12.52 -4.31
C GLY A 63 -3.06 13.45 -4.84
N ARG A 64 -3.94 13.00 -5.75
CA ARG A 64 -5.01 13.86 -6.30
C ARG A 64 -5.87 14.45 -5.20
N SER A 65 -6.35 13.62 -4.28
CA SER A 65 -7.18 14.10 -3.17
C SER A 65 -6.44 15.03 -2.20
N ARG A 66 -5.10 14.97 -2.15
CA ARG A 66 -4.26 15.70 -1.17
C ARG A 66 -3.89 17.08 -1.72
N LEU A 67 -3.51 17.13 -2.99
CA LEU A 67 -3.20 18.39 -3.69
C LEU A 67 -4.43 19.27 -3.91
N ARG A 68 -5.65 18.71 -3.80
CA ARG A 68 -6.92 19.45 -3.88
C ARG A 68 -7.22 20.29 -2.65
N GLU A 69 -6.61 19.99 -1.50
CA GLU A 69 -6.90 20.69 -0.25
C GLU A 69 -6.56 22.19 -0.36
N GLY A 70 -7.55 23.04 -0.08
CA GLY A 70 -7.41 24.50 -0.17
C GLY A 70 -7.40 25.08 -1.59
N GLU A 71 -7.63 24.26 -2.62
CA GLU A 71 -7.75 24.75 -4.01
C GLU A 71 -9.20 25.13 -4.36
N SER A 72 -9.36 25.97 -5.39
CA SER A 72 -10.67 26.28 -5.98
C SER A 72 -11.37 25.03 -6.52
N GLU A 73 -12.70 25.02 -6.55
CA GLU A 73 -13.52 23.91 -7.08
C GLU A 73 -13.11 23.50 -8.51
N GLU A 74 -12.78 24.47 -9.37
CA GLU A 74 -12.35 24.22 -10.75
C GLU A 74 -11.05 23.41 -10.82
N LYS A 75 -10.01 23.86 -10.11
CA LYS A 75 -8.76 23.11 -9.96
C LYS A 75 -8.97 21.75 -9.30
N ALA A 76 -9.86 21.69 -8.31
CA ALA A 76 -10.14 20.46 -7.60
C ALA A 76 -10.72 19.39 -8.54
N LYS A 77 -11.64 19.80 -9.42
CA LYS A 77 -12.20 18.97 -10.48
C LYS A 77 -11.16 18.59 -11.53
N ALA A 78 -10.30 19.53 -11.94
CA ALA A 78 -9.22 19.25 -12.88
C ALA A 78 -8.25 18.18 -12.35
N LEU A 79 -7.85 18.26 -11.07
CA LEU A 79 -7.01 17.24 -10.42
C LEU A 79 -7.71 15.89 -10.31
N ALA A 80 -9.01 15.87 -9.99
CA ALA A 80 -9.78 14.63 -9.92
C ALA A 80 -9.86 13.91 -11.27
N CYS A 81 -9.95 14.65 -12.37
CA CYS A 81 -9.97 14.11 -13.73
C CYS A 81 -8.58 13.99 -14.38
N TYR A 82 -7.50 14.27 -13.65
CA TYR A 82 -6.15 14.30 -14.22
C TYR A 82 -5.72 12.91 -14.71
N TYR A 83 -5.40 12.82 -16.00
CA TYR A 83 -4.88 11.63 -16.64
C TYR A 83 -3.34 11.61 -16.61
N GLY A 84 -2.79 10.93 -15.60
CA GLY A 84 -1.35 10.80 -15.38
C GLY A 84 -1.02 10.21 -14.01
N ASN A 85 0.26 10.16 -13.64
CA ASN A 85 0.67 9.65 -12.33
C ASN A 85 0.71 10.78 -11.29
N VAL A 86 0.02 10.58 -10.16
CA VAL A 86 0.06 11.46 -8.98
C VAL A 86 0.17 10.55 -7.76
N LEU A 87 1.29 9.85 -7.65
CA LEU A 87 1.47 8.76 -6.71
C LEU A 87 2.70 9.00 -5.84
N SER A 88 2.59 8.64 -4.57
CA SER A 88 3.72 8.44 -3.68
C SER A 88 3.69 7.02 -3.13
N ILE A 89 4.86 6.48 -2.77
CA ILE A 89 5.00 5.13 -2.22
C ILE A 89 5.80 5.23 -0.92
N PRO A 90 5.21 5.81 0.15
CA PRO A 90 5.82 5.76 1.46
C PRO A 90 5.93 4.32 1.93
N TYR A 91 6.99 4.04 2.69
CA TYR A 91 7.24 2.70 3.20
C TYR A 91 7.90 2.74 4.59
N GLY A 92 7.71 1.64 5.32
CA GLY A 92 8.44 1.34 6.55
C GLY A 92 9.47 0.24 6.32
N GLU A 93 10.48 0.22 7.17
CA GLU A 93 11.53 -0.82 7.21
C GLU A 93 11.65 -1.34 8.64
N GLU A 94 11.88 -2.64 8.79
CA GLU A 94 12.12 -3.28 10.08
C GLU A 94 12.80 -4.64 9.88
N THR A 95 13.45 -5.16 10.92
CA THR A 95 14.03 -6.52 10.86
C THR A 95 12.95 -7.60 10.89
N CYS A 96 13.12 -8.68 10.11
CA CYS A 96 12.15 -9.78 10.08
C CYS A 96 11.87 -10.35 11.48
N GLY A 97 12.92 -10.51 12.30
CA GLY A 97 12.82 -11.04 13.67
C GLY A 97 11.99 -10.15 14.59
N ASN A 98 12.13 -8.82 14.48
CA ASN A 98 11.33 -7.89 15.30
C ASN A 98 9.85 -7.92 14.90
N LEU A 99 9.52 -8.10 13.63
CA LEU A 99 8.12 -8.17 13.18
C LEU A 99 7.40 -9.46 13.58
N GLN A 100 8.12 -10.60 13.63
CA GLN A 100 7.54 -11.89 13.99
C GLN A 100 6.91 -11.88 15.41
N GLY A 101 7.52 -11.16 16.36
CA GLY A 101 7.06 -11.09 17.75
C GLY A 101 5.99 -10.03 18.04
N LYS A 102 5.61 -9.19 17.07
CA LYS A 102 4.67 -8.08 17.31
C LYS A 102 3.22 -8.53 17.28
N SER A 103 2.35 -7.86 18.04
CA SER A 103 0.91 -7.96 17.83
C SER A 103 0.51 -7.26 16.53
N LEU A 104 -0.63 -7.65 15.95
CA LEU A 104 -1.15 -6.97 14.75
C LEU A 104 -1.46 -5.48 14.98
N SER A 105 -1.80 -5.09 16.21
CA SER A 105 -1.96 -3.67 16.57
C SER A 105 -0.65 -2.89 16.46
N ASN A 106 0.45 -3.44 16.99
CA ASN A 106 1.77 -2.83 16.86
C ASN A 106 2.24 -2.78 15.39
N MET A 107 1.90 -3.80 14.59
CA MET A 107 2.18 -3.79 13.15
C MET A 107 1.42 -2.67 12.43
N VAL A 108 0.17 -2.43 12.81
CA VAL A 108 -0.62 -1.32 12.28
C VAL A 108 -0.06 0.03 12.67
N ASP A 109 0.44 0.19 13.90
CA ASP A 109 1.05 1.43 14.34
C ASP A 109 2.29 1.75 13.47
N LEU A 110 3.14 0.76 13.17
CA LEU A 110 4.26 0.94 12.23
C LEU A 110 3.78 1.39 10.84
N VAL A 111 2.70 0.78 10.34
CA VAL A 111 2.11 1.15 9.05
C VAL A 111 1.53 2.57 9.10
N HIS A 112 0.88 2.93 10.20
CA HIS A 112 0.31 4.26 10.38
C HIS A 112 1.42 5.33 10.45
N ASP A 113 2.52 5.07 11.16
CA ASP A 113 3.59 6.03 11.42
C ASP A 113 4.29 6.51 10.14
N PHE A 114 4.54 5.61 9.17
CA PHE A 114 5.11 6.02 7.89
C PHE A 114 4.06 6.62 6.95
N LEU A 115 2.81 6.16 7.03
CA LEU A 115 1.73 6.67 6.19
C LEU A 115 1.32 8.10 6.57
N ASP A 116 1.20 8.40 7.86
CA ASP A 116 0.68 9.68 8.36
C ASP A 116 1.54 10.87 7.85
N LYS A 117 2.84 10.63 7.72
CA LYS A 117 3.81 11.59 7.17
C LYS A 117 3.65 11.86 5.68
N ALA A 118 3.03 10.93 4.95
CA ALA A 118 3.02 10.89 3.49
C ALA A 118 1.63 11.06 2.85
N ILE A 119 0.60 11.30 3.67
CA ILE A 119 -0.79 11.55 3.22
C ILE A 119 -1.17 13.04 3.28
N THR A 120 -0.19 13.94 3.32
CA THR A 120 -0.37 15.40 3.42
C THR A 120 -0.18 16.09 2.07
N LYS A 121 -0.70 17.32 1.92
CA LYS A 121 -0.43 18.16 0.75
C LYS A 121 1.07 18.48 0.63
N ASP A 122 1.70 18.85 1.74
CA ASP A 122 3.12 19.24 1.80
C ASP A 122 4.04 18.14 1.31
N HIS A 123 3.81 16.88 1.71
CA HIS A 123 4.60 15.74 1.22
C HIS A 123 4.60 15.63 -0.32
N PHE A 124 3.46 15.87 -0.96
CA PHE A 124 3.38 15.84 -2.43
C PHE A 124 4.04 17.06 -3.09
N LEU A 125 3.98 18.24 -2.47
CA LEU A 125 4.68 19.42 -2.95
C LEU A 125 6.21 19.24 -2.83
N ASP A 126 6.70 18.76 -1.68
CA ASP A 126 8.10 18.44 -1.46
C ASP A 126 8.61 17.38 -2.46
N LEU A 127 7.80 16.36 -2.74
CA LEU A 127 8.12 15.35 -3.75
C LEU A 127 8.22 15.96 -5.16
N ILE A 128 7.34 16.90 -5.51
CA ILE A 128 7.40 17.62 -6.79
C ILE A 128 8.69 18.43 -6.87
N ASP A 129 9.00 19.22 -5.84
CA ASP A 129 10.20 20.05 -5.79
C ASP A 129 11.47 19.20 -5.87
N TRP A 130 11.53 18.10 -5.12
CA TRP A 130 12.63 17.15 -5.19
C TRP A 130 12.79 16.59 -6.61
N VAL A 131 11.70 16.18 -7.27
CA VAL A 131 11.77 15.68 -8.65
C VAL A 131 12.28 16.77 -9.60
N GLN A 132 11.84 18.03 -9.46
CA GLN A 132 12.31 19.12 -10.32
C GLN A 132 13.79 19.44 -10.13
N MET A 133 14.27 19.42 -8.88
CA MET A 133 15.67 19.68 -8.55
C MET A 133 16.63 18.62 -9.09
N ASN A 134 16.18 17.37 -9.24
CA ASN A 134 17.01 16.25 -9.69
C ASN A 134 16.86 15.96 -11.19
N ARG A 135 16.10 16.76 -11.96
CA ARG A 135 16.03 16.58 -13.42
C ARG A 135 17.41 16.83 -14.06
N PRO A 136 17.80 16.06 -15.08
CA PRO A 136 17.01 15.05 -15.82
C PRO A 136 17.18 13.61 -15.32
N GLU A 137 17.72 13.40 -14.11
CA GLU A 137 18.03 12.06 -13.60
C GLU A 137 16.76 11.22 -13.40
N LEU A 138 16.87 9.93 -13.72
CA LEU A 138 15.77 8.99 -13.50
C LEU A 138 15.67 8.69 -12.00
N ALA A 139 14.49 8.91 -11.44
CA ALA A 139 14.18 8.56 -10.06
C ALA A 139 13.41 7.23 -9.99
N LEU A 140 13.78 6.39 -9.02
CA LEU A 140 13.06 5.17 -8.66
C LEU A 140 12.73 5.21 -7.17
N ALA A 141 11.51 4.80 -6.79
CA ALA A 141 11.15 4.70 -5.38
C ALA A 141 12.06 3.68 -4.69
N THR A 142 12.66 4.09 -3.57
CA THR A 142 13.73 3.34 -2.89
C THR A 142 13.31 1.93 -2.47
N ILE A 143 12.04 1.70 -2.16
CA ILE A 143 11.50 0.36 -1.84
C ILE A 143 11.69 -0.66 -2.98
N TYR A 144 11.81 -0.21 -4.22
CA TYR A 144 12.06 -1.10 -5.36
C TYR A 144 13.53 -1.46 -5.55
N CYS A 145 14.43 -0.81 -4.81
CA CYS A 145 15.86 -1.06 -4.84
C CYS A 145 16.23 -2.11 -3.77
N THR A 146 17.01 -3.11 -4.18
CA THR A 146 17.56 -4.14 -3.27
C THR A 146 18.97 -3.78 -2.88
N ARG A 147 19.26 -3.81 -1.58
CA ARG A 147 20.57 -3.55 -0.97
C ARG A 147 21.08 -4.81 -0.26
N GLU A 148 22.36 -4.82 0.05
CA GLU A 148 22.92 -5.86 0.92
C GLU A 148 22.24 -5.84 2.29
N GLY A 149 21.81 -7.00 2.78
CA GLY A 149 21.05 -7.14 4.02
C GLY A 149 19.54 -6.89 3.89
N ASP A 150 19.03 -6.53 2.70
CA ASP A 150 17.59 -6.47 2.47
C ASP A 150 16.98 -7.87 2.44
N GLY A 151 15.87 -8.02 3.15
CA GLY A 151 14.96 -9.14 3.08
C GLY A 151 13.81 -8.88 2.11
N PRO A 152 12.68 -9.58 2.28
CA PRO A 152 11.51 -9.39 1.45
C PRO A 152 10.96 -7.95 1.50
N ALA A 153 10.63 -7.40 0.35
CA ALA A 153 9.94 -6.13 0.23
C ALA A 153 8.57 -6.31 -0.44
N LEU A 154 7.59 -5.52 -0.04
CA LEU A 154 6.23 -5.56 -0.57
C LEU A 154 5.67 -4.15 -0.74
N VAL A 155 4.95 -3.92 -1.84
CA VAL A 155 4.09 -2.75 -2.04
C VAL A 155 2.64 -3.21 -2.15
N VAL A 156 1.76 -2.58 -1.37
CA VAL A 156 0.29 -2.72 -1.52
C VAL A 156 -0.27 -1.50 -2.23
N SER A 157 -1.04 -1.73 -3.29
CA SER A 157 -1.78 -0.69 -4.01
C SER A 157 -3.26 -1.00 -3.98
N SER A 158 -4.07 -0.09 -3.44
CA SER A 158 -5.52 -0.33 -3.33
C SER A 158 -6.20 -0.14 -4.69
N GLY A 159 -6.77 -1.21 -5.23
CA GLY A 159 -7.67 -1.14 -6.39
C GLY A 159 -9.14 -0.98 -6.02
N LEU A 160 -9.46 -0.70 -4.75
CA LEU A 160 -10.83 -0.60 -4.24
C LEU A 160 -11.64 0.54 -4.86
N LEU A 161 -10.96 1.61 -5.29
CA LEU A 161 -11.58 2.75 -5.96
C LEU A 161 -11.67 2.59 -7.48
N PHE A 162 -11.22 1.45 -8.02
CA PHE A 162 -11.38 1.19 -9.44
C PHE A 162 -12.86 0.93 -9.74
N PRO A 163 -13.50 1.67 -10.66
CA PRO A 163 -14.93 1.62 -10.91
C PRO A 163 -15.34 0.39 -11.74
N PHE A 164 -14.88 -0.79 -11.33
CA PHE A 164 -15.07 -2.05 -12.04
C PHE A 164 -16.55 -2.36 -12.31
N SER A 165 -17.41 -2.10 -11.33
CA SER A 165 -18.86 -2.32 -11.40
C SER A 165 -19.62 -1.31 -12.25
N GLU A 166 -18.95 -0.25 -12.72
CA GLU A 166 -19.52 0.78 -13.60
C GLU A 166 -19.18 0.54 -15.07
N VAL A 167 -18.28 -0.40 -15.35
CA VAL A 167 -17.92 -0.76 -16.72
C VAL A 167 -19.03 -1.64 -17.31
N ASP A 168 -19.71 -1.13 -18.34
CA ASP A 168 -20.66 -1.88 -19.15
C ASP A 168 -20.58 -1.39 -20.59
N PHE A 169 -20.20 -2.30 -21.51
CA PHE A 169 -20.09 -2.00 -22.93
C PHE A 169 -21.36 -2.35 -23.73
N GLY A 170 -22.46 -2.68 -23.04
CA GLY A 170 -23.75 -3.07 -23.63
C GLY A 170 -24.09 -4.56 -23.48
N TRP A 171 -23.23 -5.34 -22.80
CA TRP A 171 -23.41 -6.77 -22.59
C TRP A 171 -23.45 -7.16 -21.10
N GLY A 172 -23.58 -6.17 -20.23
CA GLY A 172 -23.60 -6.35 -18.78
C GLY A 172 -22.23 -6.11 -18.14
N LYS A 173 -22.26 -6.12 -16.81
CA LYS A 173 -21.11 -5.80 -15.96
C LYS A 173 -20.12 -6.97 -15.89
N PRO A 174 -18.81 -6.69 -15.78
CA PRO A 174 -17.83 -7.75 -15.63
C PRO A 174 -17.97 -8.46 -14.28
N THR A 175 -17.79 -9.78 -14.28
CA THR A 175 -17.98 -10.67 -13.12
C THR A 175 -16.70 -10.92 -12.34
N PHE A 176 -15.53 -10.66 -12.94
CA PHE A 176 -14.23 -10.81 -12.29
C PHE A 176 -13.19 -9.97 -13.01
N GLY A 177 -12.33 -9.30 -12.25
CA GLY A 177 -11.20 -8.52 -12.75
C GLY A 177 -9.95 -8.86 -11.95
N SER A 178 -8.82 -8.95 -12.63
CA SER A 178 -7.52 -9.17 -11.99
C SER A 178 -6.46 -8.32 -12.66
N TYR A 179 -5.41 -8.02 -11.90
CA TYR A 179 -4.27 -7.25 -12.38
C TYR A 179 -3.09 -8.19 -12.55
N HIS A 180 -2.45 -8.11 -13.71
CA HIS A 180 -1.15 -8.69 -13.93
C HIS A 180 -0.15 -7.56 -14.11
N PHE A 181 0.73 -7.41 -13.13
CA PHE A 181 1.80 -6.44 -13.17
C PHE A 181 3.13 -7.20 -13.09
N PRO A 182 3.73 -7.57 -14.23
CA PRO A 182 5.03 -8.24 -14.27
C PRO A 182 6.12 -7.23 -13.95
N TRP A 183 6.23 -6.86 -12.67
CA TRP A 183 7.27 -5.97 -12.19
C TRP A 183 8.56 -6.78 -12.07
N GLY A 184 9.60 -6.36 -12.79
CA GLY A 184 10.91 -7.04 -12.78
C GLY A 184 11.75 -6.81 -11.51
N SER A 185 11.19 -6.18 -10.48
CA SER A 185 11.84 -6.01 -9.18
C SER A 185 11.62 -7.25 -8.31
N SER A 186 12.52 -7.49 -7.36
CA SER A 186 12.33 -8.46 -6.29
C SER A 186 11.29 -8.02 -5.25
N CYS A 187 10.83 -6.76 -5.30
CA CYS A 187 9.74 -6.26 -4.47
C CYS A 187 8.40 -6.84 -4.94
N GLY A 188 7.69 -7.53 -4.05
CA GLY A 188 6.36 -8.02 -4.30
C GLY A 188 5.36 -6.87 -4.49
N TYR A 189 4.34 -7.09 -5.32
CA TYR A 189 3.28 -6.12 -5.54
C TYR A 189 1.92 -6.78 -5.34
N VAL A 190 1.12 -6.25 -4.41
CA VAL A 190 -0.20 -6.78 -4.06
C VAL A 190 -1.25 -5.71 -4.27
N MET A 191 -2.31 -6.07 -4.99
CA MET A 191 -3.42 -5.17 -5.29
C MET A 191 -4.74 -5.77 -4.80
N PRO A 192 -5.21 -5.37 -3.60
CA PRO A 192 -6.55 -5.72 -3.13
C PRO A 192 -7.60 -5.11 -4.07
N MET A 193 -8.50 -5.96 -4.56
CA MET A 193 -9.62 -5.60 -5.44
C MET A 193 -10.93 -5.86 -4.71
N PRO A 194 -11.99 -5.07 -4.98
CA PRO A 194 -13.29 -5.32 -4.40
C PRO A 194 -13.85 -6.64 -4.93
N SER A 195 -14.57 -7.37 -4.08
CA SER A 195 -15.28 -8.56 -4.51
C SER A 195 -16.35 -8.20 -5.56
N PRO A 196 -16.45 -8.95 -6.68
CA PRO A 196 -17.52 -8.75 -7.67
C PRO A 196 -18.93 -8.91 -7.11
N SER A 197 -19.09 -9.65 -6.01
CA SER A 197 -20.37 -9.83 -5.31
C SER A 197 -20.63 -8.76 -4.25
N GLY A 198 -19.75 -7.78 -4.08
CA GLY A 198 -19.93 -6.65 -3.16
C GLY A 198 -19.90 -7.02 -1.67
N ASN A 199 -19.44 -8.24 -1.34
CA ASN A 199 -19.50 -8.82 -0.01
C ASN A 199 -18.18 -8.72 0.76
N GLY A 200 -17.32 -7.75 0.45
CA GLY A 200 -16.00 -7.57 1.06
C GLY A 200 -15.02 -6.83 0.18
#